data_AF-A0A6A7BHI5-F1
#
_entry.id   AF-A0A6A7BHI5-F1
#
_cell.length_a   1.000
_cell.length_b   1.000
_cell.length_c   1.000
_cell.angle_alpha   90.00
_cell.angle_beta   90.00
_cell.angle_gamma   90.00
#
_symmetry.space_group_name_H-M   'P 1'
#
loop_
_entity.id
_entity.type
_entity.pdbx_description
1 polymer ?
#
loop_
_entity_poly.entity_id
_entity_poly.type
_entity_poly.pdbx_seq_one_letter_code
_entity_poly.pdbx_strand_id
1 'polypeptide(L)'
;MNVPNTVEIAKTLPPRLLRFFQRYPPPTLFPNLSSQITQQPTPIQPTETQPSIISTTPPSDSITTTQAVSDLASAQSETPIPSSAPQNSSIPPEAHNLPYPNPFLPSKNFTTGRWRSPVYGLRKQADLVKLASQYGVVDLLPWTIKKPGEKERRRVEKGLQVKGTGEGQKVKGKLWERTLKGRLEMRRKAMLEMPALIQEWKQKGHGRGWKKWPSGKAK
;
A
#
# COMPACT_ATOMS: atom_id res chain seq x y z
N MET A 1 33.66 28.69 9.55
CA MET A 1 32.82 28.19 8.46
C MET A 1 33.59 28.32 7.16
N ASN A 2 34.06 27.22 6.57
CA ASN A 2 34.86 27.25 5.34
C ASN A 2 33.94 27.30 4.11
N VAL A 3 33.23 28.43 3.95
CA VAL A 3 32.26 28.68 2.87
C VAL A 3 32.84 28.58 1.45
N PRO A 4 34.08 29.05 1.14
CA PRO A 4 34.60 28.93 -0.23
C PRO A 4 34.75 27.45 -0.65
N ASN A 5 35.24 26.60 0.25
CA ASN A 5 35.48 25.20 -0.04
C ASN A 5 34.18 24.42 -0.33
N THR A 6 33.08 24.75 0.34
CA THR A 6 31.79 24.06 0.10
C THR A 6 31.19 24.43 -1.27
N VAL A 7 31.36 25.67 -1.71
CA VAL A 7 30.93 26.12 -3.05
C VAL A 7 31.75 25.46 -4.14
N GLU A 8 33.07 25.30 -3.94
CA GLU A 8 33.94 24.58 -4.86
C GLU A 8 33.55 23.11 -4.98
N ILE A 9 33.31 22.44 -3.85
CA ILE A 9 32.82 21.06 -3.83
C ILE A 9 31.49 20.96 -4.58
N ALA A 10 30.54 21.87 -4.34
CA ALA A 10 29.26 21.87 -5.04
C ALA A 10 29.42 22.03 -6.57
N LYS A 11 30.39 22.82 -7.03
CA LYS A 11 30.69 22.97 -8.47
C LYS A 11 31.28 21.71 -9.10
N THR A 12 31.89 20.80 -8.32
CA THR A 12 32.40 19.52 -8.84
C THR A 12 31.30 18.48 -9.11
N LEU A 13 30.06 18.76 -8.73
CA LEU A 13 28.93 17.85 -8.96
C LEU A 13 28.67 17.65 -10.47
N PRO A 14 28.19 16.47 -10.89
CA PRO A 14 27.83 16.20 -12.27
C PRO A 14 26.81 17.23 -12.80
N PRO A 15 26.95 17.68 -14.07
CA PRO A 15 26.09 18.72 -14.64
C PRO A 15 24.61 18.31 -14.65
N ARG A 16 24.31 17.01 -14.73
CA ARG A 16 22.95 16.48 -14.63
C ARG A 16 22.32 16.73 -13.26
N LEU A 17 23.08 16.57 -12.18
CA LEU A 17 22.61 16.85 -10.82
C LEU A 17 22.49 18.36 -10.59
N LEU A 18 23.46 19.15 -11.05
CA LEU A 18 23.39 20.61 -10.96
C LEU A 18 22.15 21.16 -11.68
N ARG A 19 21.87 20.74 -12.91
CA ARG A 19 20.66 21.13 -13.66
C ARG A 19 19.38 20.71 -12.95
N PHE A 20 19.39 19.55 -12.29
CA PHE A 20 18.24 19.10 -11.50
C PHE A 20 18.00 20.05 -10.33
N PHE A 21 19.01 20.35 -9.51
CA PHE A 21 18.89 21.24 -8.36
C PHE A 21 18.62 22.69 -8.74
N GLN A 22 19.09 23.16 -9.90
CA GLN A 22 18.74 24.48 -10.44
C GLN A 22 17.23 24.59 -10.72
N ARG A 23 16.62 23.54 -11.25
CA ARG A 23 15.19 23.53 -11.60
C ARG A 23 14.30 23.18 -10.40
N TYR A 24 14.80 22.33 -9.51
CA TYR A 24 14.10 21.82 -8.34
C TYR A 24 14.97 22.03 -7.10
N PRO A 25 14.99 23.27 -6.56
CA PRO A 25 15.82 23.59 -5.41
C PRO A 25 15.32 22.86 -4.15
N PRO A 26 16.20 22.25 -3.35
CA PRO A 26 15.79 21.58 -2.11
C PRO A 26 15.38 22.62 -1.04
N PRO A 27 14.25 22.42 -0.35
CA PRO A 27 13.77 23.38 0.65
C PRO A 27 14.74 23.51 1.85
N THR A 28 15.50 22.45 2.15
CA THR A 28 16.48 22.42 3.25
C THR A 28 17.59 23.46 3.09
N LEU A 29 17.98 23.78 1.85
CA LEU A 29 19.03 24.77 1.56
C LEU A 29 18.47 26.18 1.37
N PHE A 30 17.17 26.30 1.09
CA PHE A 30 16.52 27.57 0.76
C PHE A 30 15.26 27.81 1.60
N PRO A 31 15.40 27.95 2.94
CA PRO A 31 14.26 28.17 3.82
C PRO A 31 13.44 29.39 3.41
N ASN A 32 14.09 30.47 2.96
CA ASN A 32 13.41 31.70 2.52
C ASN A 32 12.51 31.50 1.29
N LEU A 33 12.87 30.60 0.36
CA LEU A 33 12.02 30.24 -0.78
C LEU A 33 10.82 29.40 -0.34
N SER A 34 11.00 28.56 0.68
CA SER A 34 9.93 27.77 1.27
C SER A 34 8.90 28.66 1.99
N SER A 35 9.36 29.67 2.74
CA SER A 35 8.49 30.57 3.51
C SER A 35 7.62 31.49 2.65
N GLN A 36 8.08 31.87 1.45
CA GLN A 36 7.30 32.73 0.54
C GLN A 36 6.10 32.01 -0.09
N ILE A 37 6.13 30.68 -0.17
CA ILE A 37 5.06 29.87 -0.77
C ILE A 37 4.12 29.31 0.30
N THR A 38 4.58 29.22 1.56
CA THR A 38 3.85 28.69 2.72
C THR A 38 3.17 29.78 3.55
N GLN A 39 2.69 30.88 2.93
CA GLN A 39 1.78 31.81 3.62
C GLN A 39 0.40 31.17 3.81
N GLN A 40 0.36 30.16 4.68
CA GLN A 40 -0.79 29.77 5.47
C GLN A 40 -0.25 29.52 6.87
N PRO A 41 -0.55 30.38 7.86
CA PRO A 41 0.06 30.31 9.18
C PRO A 41 -0.61 29.23 10.01
N THR A 42 0.18 28.33 10.60
CA THR A 42 -0.16 27.66 11.86
C THR A 42 1.05 27.75 12.79
N PRO A 43 0.95 28.51 13.91
CA PRO A 43 2.00 28.52 14.93
C PRO A 43 1.80 27.33 15.86
N ILE A 44 2.86 26.55 16.10
CA ILE A 44 2.91 25.64 17.25
C ILE A 44 4.18 26.00 18.02
N GLN A 45 4.02 26.83 19.05
CA GLN A 45 4.97 26.92 20.14
C GLN A 45 4.63 25.87 21.21
N PRO A 46 5.62 25.41 21.98
CA PRO A 46 5.52 24.25 22.87
C PRO A 46 5.01 24.64 24.26
N THR A 47 4.23 23.77 24.92
CA THR A 47 4.02 23.87 26.37
C THR A 47 3.86 22.46 26.95
N GLU A 48 4.84 22.08 27.76
CA GLU A 48 4.81 20.97 28.72
C GLU A 48 3.67 21.14 29.73
N THR A 49 3.22 20.06 30.37
CA THR A 49 2.87 19.93 31.83
C THR A 49 1.94 18.72 32.06
N GLN A 50 2.48 17.69 32.74
CA GLN A 50 1.71 16.69 33.53
C GLN A 50 1.21 17.33 34.85
N PRO A 51 0.64 16.61 35.84
CA PRO A 51 -0.57 15.77 35.92
C PRO A 51 -1.49 16.23 37.10
N SER A 52 -2.76 15.78 37.20
CA SER A 52 -3.47 15.65 38.50
C SER A 52 -4.82 14.92 38.45
N ILE A 53 -4.79 13.66 38.91
CA ILE A 53 -5.73 12.91 39.77
C ILE A 53 -6.90 13.68 40.44
N ILE A 54 -8.13 13.13 40.38
CA ILE A 54 -8.90 12.61 41.54
C ILE A 54 -10.13 11.78 41.11
N SER A 55 -10.38 10.72 41.88
CA SER A 55 -11.51 9.78 41.86
C SER A 55 -12.67 10.27 42.75
N THR A 56 -13.91 9.82 42.54
CA THR A 56 -14.88 9.29 43.56
C THR A 56 -16.22 8.87 42.91
N THR A 57 -16.76 7.75 43.41
CA THR A 57 -17.89 6.90 43.00
C THR A 57 -19.31 7.42 43.39
N PRO A 58 -20.43 6.75 42.98
CA PRO A 58 -21.79 7.28 42.72
C PRO A 58 -22.79 7.04 43.89
N PRO A 59 -24.14 7.26 43.78
CA PRO A 59 -25.10 6.36 43.07
C PRO A 59 -26.47 7.00 42.59
N SER A 60 -27.36 6.11 42.10
CA SER A 60 -28.84 6.17 41.95
C SER A 60 -29.51 6.65 40.65
N ASP A 61 -30.02 5.64 39.93
CA ASP A 61 -31.41 5.37 39.53
C ASP A 61 -32.19 6.29 38.55
N SER A 62 -32.57 5.63 37.44
CA SER A 62 -33.95 5.51 36.90
C SER A 62 -34.36 6.22 35.59
N ILE A 63 -34.59 5.37 34.57
CA ILE A 63 -35.83 5.20 33.76
C ILE A 63 -36.16 6.22 32.63
N THR A 64 -36.33 5.67 31.40
CA THR A 64 -37.26 6.00 30.29
C THR A 64 -37.02 7.18 29.33
N THR A 65 -36.69 6.78 28.09
CA THR A 65 -37.37 7.03 26.80
C THR A 65 -37.63 8.46 26.28
N THR A 66 -37.11 8.66 25.06
CA THR A 66 -37.62 9.43 23.90
C THR A 66 -37.12 10.86 23.68
N GLN A 67 -36.85 11.12 22.39
CA GLN A 67 -36.77 12.40 21.68
C GLN A 67 -35.37 12.99 21.54
N ALA A 68 -34.65 12.53 20.52
CA ALA A 68 -33.55 13.28 19.93
C ALA A 68 -34.12 14.32 18.96
N VAL A 69 -33.92 15.56 19.36
CA VAL A 69 -34.17 16.79 18.63
C VAL A 69 -33.34 16.89 17.35
N SER A 70 -34.00 17.41 16.32
CA SER A 70 -33.37 18.06 15.17
C SER A 70 -32.59 19.28 15.66
N ASP A 71 -31.31 19.41 15.30
CA ASP A 71 -30.71 20.74 15.21
C ASP A 71 -29.64 20.81 14.11
N LEU A 72 -29.84 21.84 13.30
CA LEU A 72 -29.10 22.25 12.13
C LEU A 72 -27.99 23.20 12.60
N ALA A 73 -26.73 22.75 12.55
CA ALA A 73 -25.57 23.63 12.73
C ALA A 73 -24.71 23.61 11.47
N SER A 74 -24.88 24.68 10.70
CA SER A 74 -24.04 25.06 9.58
C SER A 74 -22.67 25.52 10.10
N ALA A 75 -21.60 24.86 9.71
CA ALA A 75 -20.24 25.36 9.87
C ALA A 75 -19.35 24.87 8.73
N GLN A 76 -19.31 25.72 7.70
CA GLN A 76 -18.20 26.04 6.82
C GLN A 76 -17.22 24.90 6.49
N SER A 77 -17.36 24.47 5.24
CA SER A 77 -16.44 23.66 4.46
C SER A 77 -15.04 24.28 4.40
N GLU A 78 -14.16 23.84 5.30
CA GLU A 78 -12.73 23.79 4.98
C GLU A 78 -12.55 22.71 3.92
N THR A 79 -12.38 23.10 2.66
CA THR A 79 -11.89 22.17 1.65
C THR A 79 -10.42 21.89 1.97
N PRO A 80 -10.06 20.67 2.45
CA PRO A 80 -8.65 20.30 2.51
C PRO A 80 -8.13 20.32 1.09
N ILE A 81 -6.94 20.89 0.88
CA ILE A 81 -6.18 20.75 -0.36
C ILE A 81 -6.25 19.26 -0.74
N PRO A 82 -6.90 18.87 -1.86
CA PRO A 82 -7.14 17.47 -2.13
C PRO A 82 -5.79 16.80 -2.29
N SER A 83 -5.45 15.93 -1.33
CA SER A 83 -4.23 15.14 -1.37
C SER A 83 -4.12 14.50 -2.76
N SER A 84 -3.08 14.90 -3.50
CA SER A 84 -2.83 14.46 -4.88
C SER A 84 -2.44 12.98 -5.00
N ALA A 85 -2.31 12.29 -3.86
CA ALA A 85 -1.91 10.91 -3.77
C ALA A 85 -3.15 9.99 -3.72
N PRO A 86 -3.20 8.88 -4.49
CA PRO A 86 -4.23 7.87 -4.27
C PRO A 86 -4.18 7.39 -2.81
N GLN A 87 -5.33 7.21 -2.16
CA GLN A 87 -5.44 6.80 -0.75
C GLN A 87 -4.70 5.47 -0.43
N ASN A 88 -4.45 4.64 -1.45
CA ASN A 88 -3.68 3.38 -1.35
C ASN A 88 -2.18 3.52 -1.70
N SER A 89 -1.69 4.74 -1.94
CA SER A 89 -0.30 4.96 -2.28
C SER A 89 0.55 5.06 -1.02
N SER A 90 1.58 4.22 -0.94
CA SER A 90 2.57 4.20 0.15
C SER A 90 3.55 5.38 0.02
N ILE A 91 3.03 6.58 -0.23
CA ILE A 91 3.78 7.81 -0.42
C ILE A 91 3.74 8.55 0.92
N PRO A 92 4.88 8.85 1.55
CA PRO A 92 4.87 9.61 2.80
C PRO A 92 4.34 11.03 2.54
N PRO A 93 3.65 11.64 3.51
CA PRO A 93 3.10 12.99 3.37
C PRO A 93 4.20 14.04 3.08
N GLU A 94 5.40 13.81 3.61
CA GLU A 94 6.59 14.62 3.35
C GLU A 94 6.92 14.73 1.84
N ALA A 95 6.59 13.73 1.03
CA ALA A 95 6.84 13.74 -0.41
C ALA A 95 6.11 14.87 -1.16
N HIS A 96 5.06 15.42 -0.56
CA HIS A 96 4.26 16.52 -1.07
C HIS A 96 4.58 17.86 -0.39
N ASN A 97 5.40 17.87 0.66
CA ASN A 97 5.82 19.07 1.37
C ASN A 97 6.98 19.75 0.64
N LEU A 98 6.70 20.19 -0.59
CA LEU A 98 7.64 20.93 -1.43
C LEU A 98 6.94 22.19 -1.94
N PRO A 99 7.66 23.30 -2.13
CA PRO A 99 7.11 24.53 -2.70
C PRO A 99 6.61 24.36 -4.14
N TYR A 100 6.95 23.25 -4.78
CA TYR A 100 6.54 22.87 -6.13
C TYR A 100 6.08 21.41 -6.17
N PRO A 101 5.27 21.01 -7.17
CA PRO A 101 4.90 19.61 -7.34
C PRO A 101 6.12 18.71 -7.52
N ASN A 102 6.17 17.60 -6.76
CA ASN A 102 7.29 16.67 -6.81
C ASN A 102 7.51 16.14 -8.23
N PRO A 103 8.70 16.35 -8.84
CA PRO A 103 8.96 15.98 -10.24
C PRO A 103 9.08 14.46 -10.48
N PHE A 104 9.11 13.67 -9.41
CA PHE A 104 9.18 12.21 -9.44
C PHE A 104 7.80 11.54 -9.37
N LEU A 105 6.75 12.28 -9.05
CA LEU A 105 5.39 11.76 -8.92
C LEU A 105 4.51 12.16 -10.11
N PRO A 106 3.57 11.30 -10.51
CA PRO A 106 2.53 11.71 -11.44
C PRO A 106 1.62 12.74 -10.75
N SER A 107 1.19 13.75 -11.50
CA SER A 107 0.28 14.78 -10.99
C SER A 107 -1.06 14.72 -11.72
N LYS A 108 -2.16 14.93 -11.00
CA LYS A 108 -3.49 14.98 -11.59
C LYS A 108 -3.80 16.41 -12.04
N ASN A 109 -4.27 16.57 -13.26
CA ASN A 109 -4.85 17.83 -13.71
C ASN A 109 -6.34 17.86 -13.31
N PHE A 110 -6.72 18.72 -12.36
CA PHE A 110 -8.09 18.75 -11.82
C PHE A 110 -9.13 19.31 -12.80
N THR A 111 -8.74 20.13 -13.78
CA THR A 111 -9.69 20.66 -14.77
C THR A 111 -10.09 19.61 -15.81
N THR A 112 -9.15 18.74 -16.19
CA THR A 112 -9.36 17.71 -17.23
C THR A 112 -9.53 16.30 -16.67
N GLY A 113 -9.27 16.09 -15.38
CA GLY A 113 -9.25 14.79 -14.71
C GLY A 113 -8.09 13.87 -15.10
N ARG A 114 -7.26 14.23 -16.08
CA ARG A 114 -6.18 13.39 -16.61
C ARG A 114 -4.95 13.42 -15.72
N TRP A 115 -4.30 12.27 -15.57
CA TRP A 115 -3.01 12.16 -14.91
C TRP A 115 -1.88 12.48 -15.88
N ARG A 116 -0.97 13.37 -15.46
CA ARG A 116 0.28 13.65 -16.13
C ARG A 116 1.34 12.69 -15.61
N SER A 117 2.15 12.16 -16.52
CA SER A 117 3.32 11.36 -16.16
C SER A 117 4.33 12.20 -15.36
N PRO A 118 5.12 11.59 -14.48
CA PRO A 118 6.19 12.31 -13.78
C PRO A 118 7.19 12.90 -14.79
N VAL A 119 7.73 14.08 -14.48
CA VAL A 119 8.74 14.76 -15.32
C VAL A 119 9.98 13.89 -15.50
N TYR A 120 10.38 13.20 -14.42
CA TYR A 120 11.39 12.15 -14.48
C TYR A 120 10.73 10.80 -14.23
N GLY A 121 10.72 9.93 -15.25
CA GLY A 121 10.27 8.54 -15.09
C GLY A 121 11.20 7.70 -14.21
N LEU A 122 10.75 6.53 -13.77
CA LEU A 122 11.43 5.68 -12.78
C LEU A 122 12.89 5.32 -13.14
N ARG A 123 13.24 5.22 -14.42
CA ARG A 123 14.62 5.02 -14.88
C ARG A 123 15.49 6.24 -14.60
N LYS A 124 15.03 7.43 -15.02
CA LYS A 124 15.73 8.70 -14.78
C LYS A 124 15.84 9.01 -13.28
N GLN A 125 14.82 8.66 -12.50
CA GLN A 125 14.87 8.75 -11.03
C GLN A 125 15.99 7.87 -10.46
N ALA A 126 16.08 6.61 -10.89
CA ALA A 126 17.14 5.70 -10.45
C ALA A 126 18.53 6.20 -10.86
N ASP A 127 18.69 6.75 -12.07
CA ASP A 127 19.96 7.34 -12.51
C ASP A 127 20.36 8.54 -11.64
N LEU A 128 19.42 9.44 -11.31
CA LEU A 128 19.66 10.58 -10.42
C LEU A 128 19.99 10.15 -9.00
N VAL A 129 19.27 9.17 -8.45
CA VAL A 129 19.55 8.63 -7.11
C VAL A 129 20.90 7.94 -7.08
N LYS A 130 21.25 7.16 -8.12
CA LYS A 130 22.56 6.50 -8.23
C LYS A 130 23.69 7.53 -8.26
N LEU A 131 23.56 8.57 -9.08
CA LEU A 131 24.53 9.67 -9.09
C LEU A 131 24.59 10.37 -7.73
N ALA A 132 23.45 10.76 -7.16
CA ALA A 132 23.42 11.45 -5.87
C ALA A 132 24.03 10.61 -4.75
N SER A 133 23.86 9.28 -4.78
CA SER A 133 24.46 8.35 -3.82
C SER A 133 25.98 8.29 -3.93
N GLN A 134 26.54 8.44 -5.13
CA GLN A 134 27.99 8.49 -5.32
C GLN A 134 28.60 9.77 -4.74
N TYR A 135 27.86 10.87 -4.77
CA TYR A 135 28.30 12.18 -4.27
C TYR A 135 27.75 12.53 -2.88
N GLY A 136 27.05 11.63 -2.21
CA GLY A 136 26.49 11.85 -0.86
C GLY A 136 25.37 12.90 -0.77
N VAL A 137 24.70 13.23 -1.88
CA VAL A 137 23.66 14.28 -1.96
C VAL A 137 22.24 13.72 -2.16
N VAL A 138 22.00 12.48 -1.70
CA VAL A 138 20.70 11.79 -1.87
C VAL A 138 19.58 12.47 -1.10
N ASP A 139 19.89 13.01 0.08
CA ASP A 139 18.89 13.59 0.98
C ASP A 139 18.29 14.88 0.41
N LEU A 140 19.06 15.59 -0.43
CA LEU A 140 18.62 16.78 -1.15
C LEU A 140 17.61 16.48 -2.28
N LEU A 141 17.48 15.22 -2.70
CA LEU A 141 16.50 14.86 -3.71
C LEU A 141 15.08 14.80 -3.12
N PRO A 142 14.04 15.18 -3.88
CA PRO A 142 12.65 14.89 -3.52
C PRO A 142 12.42 13.41 -3.23
N TRP A 143 11.40 13.10 -2.44
CA TRP A 143 11.04 11.71 -2.17
C TRP A 143 10.79 10.92 -3.47
N THR A 144 11.38 9.73 -3.55
CA THR A 144 11.14 8.75 -4.62
C THR A 144 11.24 7.34 -4.07
N ILE A 145 10.46 6.43 -4.67
CA ILE A 145 10.50 4.98 -4.43
C ILE A 145 11.89 4.38 -4.70
N LYS A 146 12.76 5.11 -5.42
CA LYS A 146 14.12 4.68 -5.78
C LYS A 146 15.19 5.07 -4.77
N LYS A 147 14.89 5.86 -3.74
CA LYS A 147 15.87 6.21 -2.69
C LYS A 147 16.41 4.94 -2.01
N PRO A 148 17.69 4.93 -1.57
CA PRO A 148 18.23 3.83 -0.78
C PRO A 148 17.42 3.66 0.51
N GLY A 149 17.31 2.43 1.04
CA GLY A 149 16.54 2.11 2.25
C GLY A 149 15.02 2.04 2.06
N GLU A 150 14.43 2.81 1.14
CA GLU A 150 12.97 2.84 0.95
C GLU A 150 12.36 1.48 0.56
N LYS A 151 13.08 0.73 -0.28
CA LYS A 151 12.69 -0.61 -0.68
C LYS A 151 12.75 -1.61 0.48
N GLU A 152 13.71 -1.44 1.38
CA GLU A 152 13.90 -2.29 2.55
C GLU A 152 12.85 -1.96 3.61
N ARG A 153 12.65 -0.67 3.92
CA ARG A 153 11.58 -0.18 4.79
C ARG A 153 10.23 -0.78 4.41
N ARG A 154 9.85 -0.68 3.14
CA ARG A 154 8.58 -1.24 2.65
C ARG A 154 8.52 -2.77 2.80
N ARG A 155 9.65 -3.47 2.60
CA ARG A 155 9.70 -4.92 2.73
C ARG A 155 9.58 -5.36 4.19
N VAL A 156 10.19 -4.61 5.11
CA VAL A 156 10.08 -4.87 6.55
C VAL A 156 8.66 -4.60 7.05
N GLU A 157 8.04 -3.50 6.60
CA GLU A 157 6.68 -3.13 7.02
C GLU A 157 5.61 -4.07 6.46
N LYS A 158 5.70 -4.43 5.17
CA LYS A 158 4.61 -5.11 4.44
C LYS A 158 4.87 -6.60 4.17
N GLY A 159 6.10 -7.06 4.32
CA GLY A 159 6.49 -8.44 4.03
C GLY A 159 6.44 -8.81 2.55
N LEU A 160 6.50 -10.11 2.27
CA LEU A 160 6.28 -10.65 0.92
C LEU A 160 4.77 -10.72 0.63
N GLN A 161 4.32 -10.11 -0.45
CA GLN A 161 2.89 -10.05 -0.80
C GLN A 161 2.52 -10.81 -2.08
N VAL A 162 3.38 -11.74 -2.52
CA VAL A 162 3.13 -12.55 -3.72
C VAL A 162 1.96 -13.50 -3.46
N LYS A 163 1.02 -13.63 -4.40
CA LYS A 163 -0.15 -14.49 -4.20
C LYS A 163 0.27 -15.95 -3.98
N GLY A 164 -0.21 -16.54 -2.89
CA GLY A 164 0.05 -17.93 -2.52
C GLY A 164 1.24 -18.11 -1.57
N THR A 165 2.34 -17.40 -1.77
CA THR A 165 3.58 -17.48 -0.94
C THR A 165 3.79 -16.29 -0.02
N GLY A 166 2.99 -15.23 -0.17
CA GLY A 166 3.06 -14.05 0.68
C GLY A 166 2.52 -14.32 2.09
N GLU A 167 2.88 -13.45 3.02
CA GLU A 167 2.46 -13.54 4.41
C GLU A 167 0.92 -13.55 4.50
N GLY A 168 0.38 -14.52 5.25
CA GLY A 168 -1.06 -14.76 5.37
C GLY A 168 -1.74 -15.35 4.12
N GLN A 169 -1.02 -15.61 3.02
CA GLN A 169 -1.56 -16.29 1.85
C GLN A 169 -1.37 -17.80 1.94
N LYS A 170 -2.27 -18.54 1.27
CA LYS A 170 -2.18 -20.00 1.14
C LYS A 170 -2.07 -20.41 -0.32
N VAL A 171 -1.17 -21.36 -0.60
CA VAL A 171 -1.01 -21.95 -1.93
C VAL A 171 -2.27 -22.73 -2.31
N LYS A 172 -2.74 -22.56 -3.55
CA LYS A 172 -3.95 -23.22 -4.06
C LYS A 172 -3.83 -24.75 -4.11
N GLY A 173 -2.63 -25.28 -4.33
CA GLY A 173 -2.40 -26.69 -4.66
C GLY A 173 -2.80 -27.03 -6.10
N LYS A 174 -2.19 -28.06 -6.68
CA LYS A 174 -2.53 -28.55 -8.04
C LYS A 174 -3.89 -29.26 -8.03
N LEU A 175 -4.53 -29.39 -9.20
CA LEU A 175 -5.86 -30.02 -9.29
C LEU A 175 -5.88 -31.44 -8.72
N TRP A 176 -4.84 -32.23 -8.97
CA TRP A 176 -4.75 -33.60 -8.48
C TRP A 176 -4.57 -33.64 -6.95
N GLU A 177 -3.77 -32.74 -6.35
CA GLU A 177 -3.60 -32.65 -4.88
C GLU A 177 -4.94 -32.34 -4.20
N ARG A 178 -5.68 -31.36 -4.75
CA ARG A 178 -6.99 -30.96 -4.22
C ARG A 178 -8.04 -32.07 -4.33
N THR A 179 -7.98 -32.89 -5.37
CA THR A 179 -8.98 -33.95 -5.64
C THR A 179 -8.55 -35.33 -5.16
N LEU A 180 -7.29 -35.53 -4.76
CA LEU A 180 -6.73 -36.84 -4.39
C LEU A 180 -7.53 -37.51 -3.28
N LYS A 181 -7.85 -36.77 -2.21
CA LYS A 181 -8.64 -37.28 -1.08
C LYS A 181 -10.01 -37.79 -1.53
N GLY A 182 -10.71 -37.00 -2.37
CA GLY A 182 -12.00 -37.40 -2.91
C GLY A 182 -11.91 -38.62 -3.84
N ARG A 183 -10.87 -38.68 -4.69
CA ARG A 183 -10.61 -39.84 -5.56
C ARG A 183 -10.30 -41.11 -4.78
N LEU A 184 -9.52 -41.02 -3.71
CA LEU A 184 -9.18 -42.16 -2.85
C LEU A 184 -10.41 -42.66 -2.09
N GLU A 185 -11.27 -41.76 -1.59
CA GLU A 185 -12.50 -42.14 -0.91
C GLU A 185 -13.48 -42.86 -1.85
N MET A 186 -13.65 -42.35 -3.08
CA MET A 186 -14.46 -43.03 -4.10
C MET A 186 -13.92 -44.43 -4.41
N ARG A 187 -12.59 -44.59 -4.50
CA ARG A 187 -11.96 -45.91 -4.69
C ARG A 187 -12.19 -46.84 -3.50
N ARG A 188 -12.02 -46.34 -2.27
CA ARG A 188 -12.27 -47.10 -1.03
C ARG A 188 -13.71 -47.60 -0.99
N LYS A 189 -14.67 -46.72 -1.23
CA LYS A 189 -16.10 -47.06 -1.26
C LYS A 189 -16.42 -48.09 -2.33
N ALA A 190 -15.92 -47.92 -3.55
CA ALA A 190 -16.13 -48.87 -4.64
C ALA A 190 -15.57 -50.27 -4.30
N MET A 191 -14.42 -50.35 -3.63
CA MET A 191 -13.84 -51.63 -3.19
C MET A 191 -14.66 -52.30 -2.09
N LEU A 192 -15.21 -51.52 -1.15
CA LEU A 192 -16.10 -52.04 -0.10
C LEU A 192 -17.44 -52.54 -0.66
N GLU A 193 -17.99 -51.85 -1.67
CA GLU A 193 -19.24 -52.23 -2.33
C GLU A 193 -19.07 -53.33 -3.39
N MET A 194 -17.83 -53.59 -3.82
CA MET A 194 -17.50 -54.56 -4.88
C MET A 194 -18.04 -55.98 -4.61
N PRO A 195 -17.90 -56.57 -3.40
CA PRO A 195 -18.37 -57.94 -3.16
C PRO A 195 -19.88 -58.06 -3.30
N ALA A 196 -20.64 -57.11 -2.75
CA ALA A 196 -22.10 -57.07 -2.86
C ALA A 196 -22.54 -56.90 -4.32
N LEU A 197 -21.86 -56.04 -5.08
CA LEU A 197 -22.13 -55.83 -6.49
C LEU A 197 -21.89 -57.10 -7.32
N ILE A 198 -20.81 -57.83 -7.05
CA ILE A 198 -20.50 -59.10 -7.72
C ILE A 198 -21.56 -60.17 -7.40
N GLN A 199 -22.03 -60.23 -6.15
CA GLN A 199 -23.11 -61.14 -5.76
C GLN A 199 -24.40 -60.82 -6.51
N GLU A 200 -24.82 -59.55 -6.55
CA GLU A 200 -26.02 -59.12 -7.29
C GLU A 200 -25.90 -59.44 -8.78
N TRP A 201 -24.73 -59.19 -9.37
CA TRP A 201 -24.45 -59.45 -10.78
C TRP A 201 -24.51 -60.94 -11.11
N LYS A 202 -23.95 -61.81 -10.27
CA LYS A 202 -24.02 -63.27 -10.42
C LYS A 202 -25.46 -63.79 -10.27
N GLN A 203 -26.22 -63.28 -9.30
CA GLN A 203 -27.61 -63.69 -9.05
C GLN A 203 -28.57 -63.31 -10.19
N LYS A 204 -28.45 -62.09 -10.73
CA LYS A 204 -29.27 -61.63 -11.86
C LYS A 204 -28.87 -62.24 -13.21
N GLY A 205 -27.70 -62.86 -13.29
CA GLY A 205 -27.15 -63.47 -14.50
C GLY A 205 -26.39 -62.48 -15.40
N HIS A 206 -25.41 -63.00 -16.12
CA HIS A 206 -24.55 -62.22 -17.01
C HIS A 206 -25.35 -61.75 -18.25
N GLY A 207 -25.79 -60.48 -18.25
CA GLY A 207 -26.41 -59.87 -19.45
C GLY A 207 -27.85 -59.42 -19.23
N ARG A 208 -28.85 -60.20 -19.72
CA ARG A 208 -30.25 -59.75 -19.88
C ARG A 208 -30.91 -59.19 -18.61
N GLY A 209 -30.47 -59.61 -17.41
CA GLY A 209 -30.97 -59.12 -16.12
C GLY A 209 -30.25 -57.88 -15.56
N TRP A 210 -29.09 -57.49 -16.12
CA TRP A 210 -28.28 -56.39 -15.63
C TRP A 210 -28.46 -55.10 -16.45
N LYS A 211 -29.04 -54.07 -15.83
CA LYS A 211 -29.29 -52.76 -16.46
C LYS A 211 -28.38 -51.63 -15.93
N LYS A 212 -27.59 -51.88 -14.88
CA LYS A 212 -26.73 -50.86 -14.20
C LYS A 212 -25.35 -50.76 -14.87
N TRP A 213 -25.31 -50.41 -16.16
CA TRP A 213 -24.04 -50.22 -16.88
C TRP A 213 -23.42 -48.86 -16.57
N PRO A 214 -22.09 -48.75 -16.42
CA PRO A 214 -21.44 -47.46 -16.26
C PRO A 214 -21.72 -46.57 -17.48
N SER A 215 -22.18 -45.34 -17.25
CA SER A 215 -22.29 -44.35 -18.32
C SER A 215 -20.92 -43.74 -18.58
N GLY A 216 -20.47 -43.70 -19.84
CA GLY A 216 -19.23 -43.03 -20.24
C GLY A 216 -19.21 -41.51 -20.02
N LYS A 217 -20.34 -40.92 -19.62
CA LYS A 217 -20.40 -39.54 -19.13
C LYS A 217 -19.83 -39.51 -17.72
N ALA A 218 -18.60 -39.03 -17.58
CA ALA A 218 -18.05 -38.64 -16.30
C ALA A 218 -19.00 -37.63 -15.64
N LYS A 219 -19.41 -37.92 -14.41
CA LYS A 219 -20.26 -37.06 -13.58
C LYS A 219 -19.40 -36.09 -12.78
#